data_AF-A0A960IYK0-F1
#
_entry.id   AF-A0A960IYK0-F1
#
_cell.length_a   1.000
_cell.length_b   1.000
_cell.length_c   1.000
_cell.angle_alpha   90.00
_cell.angle_beta   90.00
_cell.angle_gamma   90.00
#
_symmetry.space_group_name_H-M   'P 1'
#
loop_
_entity.id
_entity.type
_entity.pdbx_description
1 polymer ?
#
loop_
_entity_poly.entity_id
_entity_poly.type
_entity_poly.pdbx_seq_one_letter_code
_entity_poly.pdbx_strand_id
1 'polypeptide(L)' 'MPATTDRTLADLVTADPGAARVLERFDLDYCCGGGRRLDEACAAAG' A
#
# COMPACT_ATOMS: atom_id res chain seq x y z
N MET A 1 -3.48 18.42 -0.98
CA MET A 1 -4.25 17.20 -0.62
C MET A 1 -3.23 16.20 -0.11
N PRO A 2 -3.31 15.72 1.14
CA PRO A 2 -2.32 14.78 1.64
C PRO A 2 -2.49 13.48 0.87
N ALA A 3 -1.45 13.08 0.14
CA ALA A 3 -1.42 11.80 -0.55
C ALA A 3 -1.58 10.70 0.51
N THR A 4 -2.43 9.71 0.24
CA THR A 4 -2.73 8.58 1.13
C THR A 4 -1.51 7.70 1.43
N THR A 5 -0.33 8.07 0.92
CA THR A 5 0.95 7.37 1.02
C THR A 5 1.51 7.25 2.43
N ASP A 6 1.09 8.11 3.37
CA ASP A 6 1.53 8.02 4.78
C ASP A 6 0.87 6.87 5.55
N ARG A 7 -0.28 6.36 5.06
CA ARG A 7 -0.99 5.23 5.68
C ARG A 7 -0.25 3.93 5.40
N THR A 8 -0.41 2.96 6.31
CA THR A 8 0.07 1.60 6.09
C THR A 8 -0.74 0.91 5.00
N LEU A 9 -0.11 -0.06 4.32
CA LEU A 9 -0.78 -0.89 3.33
C LEU A 9 -2.03 -1.56 3.93
N ALA A 10 -1.93 -2.08 5.14
CA ALA A 10 -3.07 -2.69 5.83
C ALA A 10 -4.21 -1.70 6.09
N ASP A 11 -3.91 -0.47 6.51
CA ASP A 11 -4.93 0.55 6.77
C ASP A 11 -5.60 1.00 5.46
N LEU A 12 -4.83 1.16 4.39
CA LEU A 12 -5.33 1.44 3.05
C LEU A 12 -6.26 0.33 2.54
N VAL A 13 -5.86 -0.93 2.66
CA VAL A 13 -6.67 -2.09 2.26
C VAL A 13 -7.90 -2.27 3.14
N THR A 14 -7.79 -1.95 4.44
CA THR A 14 -8.90 -2.01 5.40
C THR A 14 -9.92 -0.90 5.14
N ALA A 15 -9.46 0.31 4.79
CA ALA A 15 -10.31 1.45 4.46
C ALA A 15 -10.90 1.33 3.04
N ASP A 16 -10.11 0.83 2.09
CA ASP A 16 -10.49 0.65 0.70
C ASP A 16 -9.92 -0.67 0.14
N PRO A 17 -10.75 -1.72 -0.04
CA PRO A 17 -10.30 -2.98 -0.61
C PRO A 17 -9.88 -2.86 -2.08
N GLY A 18 -10.22 -1.75 -2.76
CA GLY A 18 -9.74 -1.43 -4.10
C GLY A 18 -8.24 -1.11 -4.12
N ALA A 19 -7.69 -0.57 -3.03
CA ALA A 19 -6.27 -0.32 -2.86
C ALA A 19 -5.45 -1.62 -3.00
N ALA A 20 -5.92 -2.74 -2.45
CA ALA A 20 -5.27 -4.05 -2.59
C ALA A 20 -5.06 -4.42 -4.07
N ARG A 21 -6.08 -4.16 -4.89
CA ARG A 21 -6.04 -4.48 -6.33
C ARG A 21 -5.03 -3.62 -7.10
N VAL A 22 -4.85 -2.37 -6.67
CA VAL A 22 -3.83 -1.48 -7.22
C VAL A 22 -2.44 -1.94 -6.77
N LEU A 23 -2.27 -2.27 -5.49
CA LEU A 23 -1.04 -2.78 -4.92
C LEU A 23 -0.56 -4.05 -5.61
N GLU A 24 -1.45 -5.03 -5.79
CA GLU A 24 -1.18 -6.27 -6.52
C GLU A 24 -0.75 -6.02 -7.98
N ARG A 25 -1.35 -5.00 -8.63
CA ARG A 25 -0.97 -4.62 -9.99
C ARG A 25 0.45 -4.05 -10.09
N PHE A 26 0.95 -3.49 -9.00
CA PHE A 26 2.30 -2.94 -8.89
C PHE A 26 3.28 -3.92 -8.20
N ASP A 27 2.88 -5.19 -7.99
CA ASP A 27 3.69 -6.21 -7.30
C ASP A 27 4.08 -5.78 -5.86
N LEU A 28 3.22 -4.99 -5.21
CA LEU A 28 3.46 -4.50 -3.86
C LEU A 28 3.01 -5.54 -2.84
N ASP A 29 3.97 -6.11 -2.12
CA ASP A 29 3.79 -7.13 -1.08
C ASP A 29 3.07 -6.57 0.18
N TYR A 30 1.75 -6.38 0.07
CA TYR A 30 0.91 -6.00 1.21
C TYR A 30 0.64 -7.16 2.18
N CYS A 31 0.85 -8.39 1.72
CA CYS A 31 0.60 -9.62 2.49
C CYS A 31 1.70 -9.87 3.55
N CYS A 32 2.98 -9.77 3.17
CA CYS A 32 4.11 -9.82 4.12
C CYS A 32 4.40 -8.45 4.77
N GLY A 33 4.05 -7.35 4.10
CA GLY A 33 4.39 -5.99 4.50
C GLY A 33 3.22 -5.17 5.03
N GLY A 34 2.14 -5.76 5.56
CA GLY A 34 0.93 -5.00 5.95
C GLY A 34 1.17 -3.82 6.91
N GLY A 35 2.21 -3.86 7.74
CA GLY A 35 2.64 -2.74 8.59
C GLY A 35 3.52 -1.70 7.91
N ARG A 36 3.97 -1.94 6.69
CA ARG A 36 4.78 -1.02 5.88
C ARG A 36 3.88 0.08 5.30
N ARG A 37 4.42 1.28 5.21
CA ARG A 37 3.74 2.42 4.58
C ARG A 37 3.67 2.23 3.06
N LEU A 38 2.63 2.79 2.45
CA LEU A 38 2.48 2.77 1.00
C LEU A 38 3.68 3.45 0.32
N ASP A 39 4.23 4.52 0.89
CA ASP A 39 5.36 5.24 0.32
C ASP A 39 6.63 4.36 0.26
N GLU A 40 6.95 3.68 1.36
CA GLU A 40 8.07 2.75 1.47
C GLU A 40 7.94 1.58 0.50
N ALA A 41 6.73 1.04 0.34
CA ALA A 41 6.47 -0.06 -0.57
C ALA A 41 6.61 0.40 -2.02
N CYS A 42 6.01 1.54 -2.40
CA CYS A 42 6.19 2.14 -3.72
C CYS A 42 7.64 2.51 -4.01
N ALA A 43 8.39 2.96 -3.00
CA ALA A 43 9.81 3.30 -3.14
C ALA A 43 10.70 2.06 -3.32
N ALA A 44 10.30 0.90 -2.78
CA ALA A 44 11.02 -0.36 -2.95
C ALA A 44 10.71 -1.08 -4.29
N ALA A 45 9.53 -0.81 -4.88
CA ALA A 45 9.10 -1.40 -6.14
C ALA A 45 9.49 -0.57 -7.38
N GLY A 46 9.89 0.70 -7.20
CA GLY A 46 10.41 1.57 -8.25
C GLY A 46 11.91 1.42 -8.46
#